data_AF-A0A7X8T994-F1
#
_entry.id   AF-A0A7X8T994-F1
#
_cell.length_a   1.000
_cell.length_b   1.000
_cell.length_c   1.000
_cell.angle_alpha   90.00
_cell.angle_beta   90.00
_cell.angle_gamma   90.00
#
_symmetry.space_group_name_H-M   'P 1'
#
loop_
_entity.id
_entity.type
_entity.pdbx_description
1 polymer ?
#
loop_
_entity_poly.entity_id
_entity_poly.type
_entity_poly.pdbx_seq_one_letter_code
_entity_poly.pdbx_strand_id
1 'polypeptide(L)'
;MRALNAAGRPLDVGIALHVGEVMYGNVGTDERLDFTVIGRAVNEAARLQGLTKQLGQPVLASASFAEPFLERFDFAGAHAVAGFDHMLKTYVPRSCAASPPDVQARSPEPPLMIWIATKKRP
;
A
#
# COMPACT_ATOMS: atom_id res chain seq x y z
N MET A 1 7.76 2.75 -8.07
CA MET A 1 8.78 3.36 -7.20
C MET A 1 9.99 2.44 -7.30
N ARG A 2 11.20 2.96 -7.45
CA ARG A 2 12.39 2.11 -7.62
C ARG A 2 13.00 1.79 -6.25
N ALA A 3 12.94 0.54 -5.87
CA ALA A 3 13.68 -0.01 -4.73
C ALA A 3 14.88 -0.82 -5.24
N LEU A 4 15.83 -1.14 -4.36
CA LEU A 4 16.86 -2.13 -4.63
C LEU A 4 16.49 -3.42 -3.91
N ASN A 5 16.64 -4.56 -4.58
CA ASN A 5 16.58 -5.85 -3.89
C ASN A 5 17.90 -6.14 -3.14
N ALA A 6 17.94 -7.23 -2.38
CA ALA A 6 19.12 -7.64 -1.60
C ALA A 6 20.40 -7.84 -2.44
N ALA A 7 20.27 -8.00 -3.77
CA ALA A 7 21.38 -8.14 -4.71
C ALA A 7 21.72 -6.83 -5.44
N GLY A 8 21.17 -5.69 -5.01
CA GLY A 8 21.44 -4.37 -5.61
C GLY A 8 20.81 -4.14 -6.98
N ARG A 9 19.85 -4.98 -7.40
CA ARG A 9 19.15 -4.81 -8.69
C ARG A 9 17.90 -3.95 -8.54
N PRO A 10 17.57 -3.11 -9.54
CA PRO A 10 16.34 -2.33 -9.54
C PRO A 10 15.10 -3.22 -9.43
N LEU A 11 14.21 -2.86 -8.51
CA LEU A 11 12.93 -3.49 -8.28
C LEU A 11 11.84 -2.43 -8.45
N ASP A 12 10.94 -2.67 -9.39
CA ASP A 12 9.75 -1.85 -9.56
C ASP A 12 8.67 -2.32 -8.59
N VAL A 13 8.31 -1.43 -7.67
CA VAL A 13 7.25 -1.67 -6.68
C VAL A 13 6.04 -0.81 -7.02
N GLY A 14 4.88 -1.46 -7.08
CA GLY A 14 3.57 -0.84 -7.19
C GLY A 14 2.81 -0.95 -5.88
N ILE A 15 2.31 0.16 -5.36
CA ILE A 15 1.63 0.26 -4.06
C ILE A 15 0.18 0.68 -4.29
N ALA A 16 -0.76 0.07 -3.57
CA ALA A 16 -2.17 0.47 -3.56
C ALA A 16 -2.63 0.86 -2.17
N LEU A 17 -3.41 1.93 -2.08
CA LEU A 17 -3.99 2.46 -0.85
C LEU A 17 -5.52 2.36 -0.91
N HIS A 18 -6.11 1.63 0.03
CA HIS A 18 -7.54 1.42 0.09
C HIS A 18 -8.01 1.34 1.55
N VAL A 19 -9.23 1.81 1.79
CA VAL A 19 -9.91 1.75 3.08
C VAL A 19 -11.25 1.06 2.88
N GLY A 20 -11.52 0.06 3.71
CA GLY A 20 -12.79 -0.62 3.75
C GLY A 20 -12.83 -1.61 4.90
N GLU A 21 -14.03 -2.14 5.16
CA GLU A 21 -14.24 -3.10 6.24
C GLU A 21 -13.61 -4.46 5.91
N VAL A 22 -13.00 -5.06 6.94
CA VAL A 22 -12.36 -6.37 6.86
C VAL A 22 -12.63 -7.17 8.13
N MET A 23 -12.68 -8.48 7.99
CA MET A 23 -12.57 -9.42 9.10
C MET A 23 -11.12 -9.85 9.23
N TYR A 24 -10.62 -9.95 10.45
CA TYR A 24 -9.27 -10.44 10.72
C TYR A 24 -9.31 -11.47 11.83
N GLY A 25 -8.39 -12.44 11.79
CA GLY A 25 -8.31 -13.48 12.81
C GLY A 25 -7.35 -14.59 12.44
N ASN A 26 -7.20 -15.55 13.36
CA ASN A 26 -6.42 -16.75 13.12
C ASN A 26 -7.25 -17.75 12.32
N VAL A 27 -6.70 -18.24 11.22
CA VAL A 27 -7.32 -19.25 10.35
C VAL A 27 -6.36 -20.42 10.25
N GLY A 28 -6.84 -21.64 10.49
CA GLY A 28 -6.01 -22.85 10.39
C GLY A 28 -6.42 -23.93 11.39
N THR A 29 -5.57 -24.93 11.55
CA THR A 29 -5.74 -26.01 12.52
C THR A 29 -5.00 -25.70 13.81
N ASP A 30 -5.25 -26.46 14.88
CA ASP A 30 -4.61 -26.25 16.19
C ASP A 30 -3.06 -26.24 16.13
N GLU A 31 -2.47 -26.91 15.14
CA GLU A 31 -1.02 -27.02 14.96
C GLU A 31 -0.44 -25.91 14.06
N ARG A 32 -1.27 -25.21 13.28
CA ARG A 32 -0.86 -24.13 12.37
C ARG A 32 -1.98 -23.10 12.21
N LEU A 33 -1.81 -21.97 12.89
CA LEU A 33 -2.70 -20.83 12.81
C LEU A 33 -2.03 -19.69 12.04
N ASP A 34 -2.64 -19.28 10.94
CA ASP A 34 -2.23 -18.12 10.15
C ASP A 34 -3.13 -16.93 10.46
N PHE A 35 -2.53 -15.83 10.92
CA PHE A 35 -3.26 -14.57 11.08
C PHE A 35 -3.59 -14.01 9.69
N THR A 36 -4.87 -13.98 9.36
CA THR A 36 -5.37 -13.65 8.03
C THR A 36 -6.35 -12.48 8.11
N VAL A 37 -6.35 -11.66 7.07
CA VAL A 37 -7.35 -10.62 6.83
C VAL A 37 -8.19 -11.03 5.61
N ILE A 38 -9.51 -11.05 5.77
CA ILE A 38 -10.46 -11.48 4.74
C ILE A 38 -11.52 -10.37 4.59
N GLY A 39 -11.86 -10.06 3.34
CA GLY A 39 -12.92 -9.10 3.05
C GLY A 39 -12.88 -8.60 1.62
N ARG A 40 -13.95 -7.92 1.24
CA ARG A 40 -14.03 -7.27 -0.08
C ARG A 40 -12.94 -6.21 -0.25
N ALA A 41 -12.63 -5.46 0.81
CA ALA A 41 -11.64 -4.38 0.79
C ALA A 41 -10.21 -4.88 0.48
N VAL A 42 -9.79 -6.03 1.00
CA VAL A 42 -8.46 -6.61 0.66
C VAL A 42 -8.40 -7.08 -0.79
N ASN A 43 -9.51 -7.60 -1.33
CA ASN A 43 -9.58 -7.95 -2.75
C ASN A 43 -9.53 -6.71 -3.64
N GLU A 44 -10.27 -5.64 -3.30
CA GLU A 44 -10.22 -4.35 -4.00
C GLU A 44 -8.81 -3.75 -3.98
N ALA A 45 -8.15 -3.75 -2.82
CA ALA A 45 -6.77 -3.30 -2.67
C ALA A 45 -5.79 -4.10 -3.56
N ALA A 46 -5.92 -5.44 -3.60
CA ALA A 46 -5.09 -6.28 -4.44
C ALA A 46 -5.30 -6.02 -5.93
N ARG A 47 -6.55 -5.79 -6.36
CA ARG A 47 -6.82 -5.44 -7.77
C ARG A 47 -6.31 -4.05 -8.13
N LEU A 48 -6.50 -3.08 -7.23
CA LEU A 48 -5.95 -1.74 -7.39
C LEU A 48 -4.42 -1.77 -7.50
N GLN A 49 -3.75 -2.64 -6.73
CA GLN A 49 -2.31 -2.87 -6.84
C GLN A 49 -1.96 -3.41 -8.23
N GLY A 50 -2.73 -4.33 -8.78
CA GLY A 50 -2.55 -4.80 -10.15
C GLY A 50 -2.63 -3.69 -11.21
N LEU A 51 -3.51 -2.69 -11.00
CA LEU A 51 -3.64 -1.53 -11.90
C LEU A 51 -2.39 -0.65 -11.93
N THR A 52 -1.57 -0.63 -10.88
CA THR A 52 -0.31 0.16 -10.83
C THR A 52 0.59 -0.15 -12.03
N LYS A 53 0.70 -1.43 -12.38
CA LYS A 53 1.50 -1.90 -13.52
C LYS A 53 0.87 -1.49 -14.86
N GLN A 54 -0.45 -1.56 -14.97
CA GLN A 54 -1.16 -1.24 -16.21
C GLN A 54 -1.13 0.26 -16.52
N LEU A 55 -1.22 1.10 -15.48
CA LEU A 55 -1.23 2.56 -15.61
C LEU A 55 0.17 3.18 -15.56
N GLY A 56 1.20 2.38 -15.31
CA GLY A 56 2.58 2.86 -15.11
C GLY A 56 2.74 3.76 -13.87
N GLN A 57 1.78 3.72 -12.95
CA GLN A 57 1.76 4.55 -11.75
C GLN A 57 2.32 3.77 -10.57
N PRO A 58 3.34 4.29 -9.87
CA PRO A 58 4.00 3.56 -8.79
C PRO A 58 3.13 3.43 -7.53
N VAL A 59 2.18 4.35 -7.35
CA VAL A 59 1.26 4.38 -6.23
C VAL A 59 -0.13 4.74 -6.76
N LEU A 60 -1.13 3.97 -6.37
CA LEU A 60 -2.54 4.28 -6.63
C LEU A 60 -3.33 4.27 -5.33
N ALA A 61 -4.33 5.14 -5.23
CA ALA A 61 -5.30 5.16 -4.14
C ALA A 61 -6.72 4.99 -4.69
N SER A 62 -7.56 4.27 -3.94
CA SER A 62 -9.00 4.21 -4.22
C SER A 62 -9.70 5.50 -3.78
N ALA A 63 -10.92 5.73 -4.27
CA ALA A 63 -11.79 6.81 -3.77
C ALA A 63 -11.92 6.81 -2.24
N SER A 64 -12.22 5.67 -1.63
CA SER A 64 -12.39 5.55 -0.18
C SER A 64 -11.17 5.99 0.63
N PHE A 65 -9.98 5.95 0.04
CA PHE A 65 -8.75 6.46 0.65
C PHE A 65 -8.49 7.93 0.29
N ALA A 66 -8.64 8.32 -0.97
CA ALA A 66 -8.18 9.61 -1.48
C ALA A 66 -9.17 10.76 -1.29
N GLU A 67 -10.48 10.50 -1.31
CA GLU A 67 -11.52 11.54 -1.22
C GLU A 67 -11.45 12.40 0.06
N PRO A 68 -11.08 11.85 1.23
CA PRO A 68 -10.83 12.68 2.42
C PRO A 68 -9.59 13.59 2.33
N PHE A 69 -8.70 13.37 1.36
CA PHE A 69 -7.39 14.03 1.23
C PHE A 69 -7.11 14.54 -0.20
N LEU A 70 -8.15 15.00 -0.92
CA LEU A 70 -8.03 15.41 -2.33
C LEU A 70 -7.01 16.54 -2.57
N GLU A 71 -6.63 17.29 -1.53
CA GLU A 71 -5.54 18.26 -1.63
C GLU A 71 -4.17 17.62 -1.93
N ARG A 72 -4.01 16.32 -1.62
CA ARG A 72 -2.79 15.53 -1.83
C ARG A 72 -2.89 14.51 -2.97
N PHE A 73 -4.02 14.41 -3.65
CA PHE A 73 -4.28 13.38 -4.65
C PHE A 73 -4.90 13.97 -5.91
N ASP A 74 -4.44 13.53 -7.07
CA ASP A 74 -5.05 13.83 -8.37
C ASP A 74 -5.84 12.62 -8.87
N PHE A 75 -6.99 12.89 -9.49
CA PHE A 75 -7.81 11.84 -10.09
C PHE A 75 -7.10 11.24 -11.31
N ALA A 76 -6.97 9.92 -11.32
CA ALA A 76 -6.22 9.17 -12.34
C ALA A 76 -7.13 8.33 -13.26
N GLY A 77 -8.45 8.36 -13.05
CA GLY A 77 -9.43 7.70 -13.90
C GLY A 77 -10.38 6.79 -13.14
N ALA A 78 -11.29 6.17 -13.88
CA ALA A 78 -12.18 5.14 -13.37
C ALA A 78 -12.02 3.89 -14.25
N HIS A 79 -11.78 2.74 -13.62
CA HIS A 79 -11.40 1.53 -14.33
C HIS A 79 -12.32 0.36 -13.98
N ALA A 80 -12.71 -0.40 -15.00
CA ALA A 80 -13.39 -1.66 -14.80
C ALA A 80 -12.37 -2.69 -14.30
N VAL A 81 -12.74 -3.42 -13.25
CA VAL A 81 -11.87 -4.41 -12.63
C VAL A 81 -12.61 -5.73 -12.53
N ALA A 82 -11.95 -6.79 -12.98
CA ALA A 82 -12.52 -8.13 -12.97
C ALA A 82 -12.94 -8.55 -11.55
N GLY A 83 -14.16 -9.07 -11.44
CA GLY A 83 -14.75 -9.50 -10.16
C GLY A 83 -15.55 -8.40 -9.44
N PHE A 84 -15.67 -7.21 -10.03
CA PHE A 84 -16.51 -6.12 -9.52
C PHE A 84 -17.51 -5.67 -10.60
N ASP A 85 -18.69 -5.27 -10.14
CA ASP A 85 -19.80 -4.74 -10.94
C ASP A 85 -19.75 -3.22 -11.15
N HIS A 86 -18.75 -2.54 -10.57
CA HIS A 86 -18.59 -1.10 -10.60
C HIS A 86 -17.17 -0.71 -11.00
N MET A 87 -17.04 0.54 -11.46
CA MET A 87 -15.75 1.14 -11.81
C MET A 87 -15.00 1.55 -10.54
N LEU A 88 -13.73 1.18 -10.43
CA LEU A 88 -12.85 1.66 -9.37
C LEU A 88 -12.25 3.00 -9.78
N LYS A 89 -12.65 4.07 -9.09
CA LYS A 89 -12.01 5.38 -9.17
C LYS A 89 -10.61 5.31 -8.58
N THR A 90 -9.63 5.74 -9.34
CA THR A 90 -8.22 5.73 -8.96
C THR A 90 -7.69 7.15 -8.84
N TYR A 91 -6.75 7.30 -7.92
CA TYR A 91 -6.07 8.56 -7.65
C TYR A 91 -4.58 8.31 -7.52
N VAL A 92 -3.77 9.28 -7.92
CA VAL A 92 -2.32 9.28 -7.72
C VAL A 92 -1.98 10.33 -6.68
N PRO A 93 -1.04 10.06 -5.75
CA PRO A 93 -0.56 11.11 -4.87
C PRO A 93 0.07 12.20 -5.73
N ARG A 94 -0.28 13.45 -5.44
CA ARG A 94 0.48 14.60 -5.95
C ARG A 94 1.91 14.38 -5.55
N SER A 95 2.83 14.49 -6.50
CA SER A 95 4.24 14.52 -6.17
C SER A 95 4.46 15.71 -5.22
N CYS A 96 4.65 15.42 -3.94
CA CYS A 96 5.47 16.30 -3.13
C CYS A 96 6.86 16.20 -3.77
N ALA A 97 7.43 17.31 -4.23
CA ALA A 97 8.83 17.34 -4.63
C ALA A 97 9.71 17.09 -3.39
N ALA A 98 9.75 15.85 -2.91
CA ALA A 98 10.84 15.37 -2.11
C ALA A 98 11.96 15.08 -3.11
N SER A 99 12.85 16.04 -3.29
CA SER A 99 14.20 15.74 -3.77
C SER A 99 14.68 14.50 -3.02
N PRO A 100 15.15 13.44 -3.69
CA PRO A 100 15.76 12.35 -2.95
C PRO A 100 16.88 12.96 -2.08
N PRO A 101 16.91 12.75 -0.75
CA PRO A 101 18.12 13.03 -0.02
C PRO A 101 19.20 12.15 -0.66
N ASP A 102 20.23 12.83 -1.13
CA ASP A 102 21.42 12.25 -1.73
C ASP A 102 21.85 11.00 -0.93
N VAL A 103 21.67 9.81 -1.50
CA VAL A 103 22.04 8.51 -0.89
C VAL A 103 23.56 8.30 -0.97
N GLN A 104 24.33 9.37 -0.73
CA GLN A 104 25.77 9.35 -0.85
C GLN A 104 26.45 10.33 0.12
N ALA A 105 26.13 10.27 1.42
CA ALA A 105 27.08 10.50 2.52
C ALA A 105 26.38 10.54 3.88
N ARG A 106 26.57 9.51 4.72
CA ARG A 106 27.16 9.60 6.07
C ARG A 106 26.97 8.29 6.84
N SER A 107 28.06 7.88 7.50
CA SER A 107 28.20 6.76 8.45
C SER A 107 27.12 6.72 9.54
N PRO A 108 26.91 5.55 10.18
CA PRO A 108 25.81 5.33 11.10
C PRO A 108 26.04 5.98 12.47
N GLU A 109 25.10 6.84 12.88
CA GLU A 109 24.84 7.15 14.30
C GLU A 109 23.58 6.36 14.73
N PRO A 110 23.47 5.90 15.99
CA PRO A 110 22.46 4.93 16.36
C PRO A 110 21.07 5.57 16.37
N PRO A 111 20.04 4.96 15.76
CA PRO A 111 18.71 5.54 15.78
C PRO A 111 18.04 5.32 17.14
N LEU A 112 17.52 6.42 17.67
CA LEU A 112 16.55 6.49 18.75
C LEU A 112 15.44 5.44 18.57
N MET A 113 15.26 4.59 19.57
CA MET A 113 14.14 3.64 19.65
C MET A 113 12.81 4.38 19.70
N ILE A 114 11.97 4.20 18.68
CA ILE A 114 10.53 4.47 18.75
C ILE A 114 9.84 3.17 19.14
N TRP A 115 9.21 3.16 20.32
CA TRP A 115 8.43 2.04 20.84
C TRP A 115 7.05 1.98 20.18
N ILE A 116 6.68 0.82 19.60
CA ILE A 116 5.27 0.48 19.35
C ILE A 116 4.87 -0.56 20.40
N ALA A 117 4.06 -0.14 21.36
CA ALA A 117 3.60 -0.97 22.46
C ALA A 117 2.55 -1.98 22.00
N THR A 118 2.79 -3.28 22.22
CA THR A 118 1.74 -4.30 22.19
C THR A 118 1.27 -4.58 23.62
N LYS A 119 0.01 -4.27 23.90
CA LYS A 119 -0.64 -4.58 25.17
C LYS A 119 -1.10 -6.03 25.12
N LYS A 120 -0.33 -6.94 25.74
CA LYS A 120 -0.79 -8.28 26.10
C LYS A 120 -1.45 -8.18 27.49
N ARG A 121 -2.69 -8.66 27.63
CA ARG A 121 -3.38 -8.79 28.92
C ARG A 121 -4.41 -9.92 28.84
N PRO A 122 -4.69 -10.53 29.99
CA PRO A 122 -4.00 -11.69 30.57
C PRO A 122 -4.35 -13.00 29.86
#